data_AF-A0A5U0A2R3-F1
#
_entry.id   AF-A0A5U0A2R3-F1
#
_cell.length_a   1.000
_cell.length_b   1.000
_cell.length_c   1.000
_cell.angle_alpha   90.00
_cell.angle_beta   90.00
_cell.angle_gamma   90.00
#
_symmetry.space_group_name_H-M   'P 1'
#
loop_
_entity.id
_entity.type
_entity.pdbx_description
1 polymer ?
#
loop_
_entity_poly.entity_id
_entity_poly.type
_entity_poly.pdbx_seq_one_letter_code
_entity_poly.pdbx_strand_id
1 'polypeptide(L)'
;MPIQQLPMMKGMGKDFKNADYIDYLPVNMLATPKEILNSSGYLRSFPGITKRYDMNGVSRGVEYNTAQNAVYRVCGGKLYKGESEVGDVAGSGRVSMAHGRTSQAVGVNGQLVEYRYDGTVKTVSNWPADSGFTQYELGSVRDITRLRGRYAWSKDGTDSWFVT
;
A
#
# COMPACT_ATOMS: atom_id res chain seq x y z
N MET A 1 18.04 -42.80 8.29
CA MET A 1 17.39 -42.09 7.17
C MET A 1 18.48 -41.50 6.30
N PRO A 2 18.45 -41.67 4.96
CA PRO A 2 19.39 -40.99 4.08
C PRO A 2 19.19 -39.49 4.21
N ILE A 3 20.26 -38.75 4.49
CA ILE A 3 20.22 -37.29 4.49
C ILE A 3 20.22 -36.86 3.02
N GLN A 4 19.06 -36.50 2.49
CA GLN A 4 18.94 -35.97 1.15
C GLN A 4 19.42 -34.51 1.16
N GLN A 5 20.63 -34.26 0.66
CA GLN A 5 21.11 -32.89 0.43
C GLN A 5 20.38 -32.30 -0.77
N LEU A 6 19.60 -31.25 -0.54
CA LEU A 6 19.06 -30.42 -1.61
C LEU A 6 20.18 -29.53 -2.14
N PRO A 7 20.61 -29.67 -3.40
CA PRO A 7 21.58 -28.76 -3.99
C PRO A 7 20.89 -27.40 -4.15
N MET A 8 21.17 -26.47 -3.26
CA MET A 8 20.70 -25.10 -3.39
C MET A 8 21.64 -24.34 -4.31
N MET A 9 21.10 -23.57 -5.25
CA MET A 9 21.89 -22.55 -5.95
C MET A 9 22.33 -21.51 -4.92
N LYS A 10 23.64 -21.44 -4.67
CA LYS A 10 24.25 -20.51 -3.71
C LYS A 10 25.16 -19.53 -4.46
N GLY A 11 25.01 -18.24 -4.20
CA GLY A 11 26.03 -17.24 -4.53
C GLY A 11 26.83 -16.87 -3.30
N MET A 12 28.08 -16.42 -3.46
CA MET A 12 28.81 -15.80 -2.36
C MET A 12 28.45 -14.30 -2.30
N GLY A 13 27.89 -13.86 -1.17
CA GLY A 13 27.62 -12.44 -0.88
C GLY A 13 28.36 -12.00 0.37
N LYS A 14 28.42 -10.68 0.60
CA LYS A 14 28.98 -10.10 1.83
C LYS A 14 27.84 -9.42 2.59
N ASP A 15 27.67 -9.74 3.87
CA ASP A 15 26.68 -9.06 4.72
C ASP A 15 27.04 -7.58 4.85
N PHE A 16 26.06 -6.70 4.67
CA PHE A 16 26.24 -5.25 4.70
C PHE A 16 26.50 -4.71 6.11
N LYS A 17 26.11 -5.45 7.15
CA LYS A 17 26.31 -5.04 8.55
C LYS A 17 27.68 -5.44 9.07
N ASN A 18 28.04 -6.71 8.89
CA ASN A 18 29.19 -7.30 9.56
C ASN A 18 30.33 -7.67 8.62
N ALA A 19 30.18 -7.45 7.31
CA ALA A 19 31.19 -7.77 6.31
C ALA A 19 31.55 -9.27 6.20
N ASP A 20 30.76 -10.16 6.81
CA ASP A 20 30.96 -11.61 6.73
C ASP A 20 30.49 -12.16 5.38
N TYR A 21 31.15 -13.21 4.91
CA TYR A 21 30.70 -13.95 3.74
C TYR A 21 29.46 -14.77 4.10
N ILE A 22 28.40 -14.61 3.32
CA ILE A 22 27.14 -15.33 3.49
C ILE A 22 26.75 -16.05 2.19
N ASP A 23 26.04 -17.15 2.35
CA ASP A 23 25.35 -17.82 1.24
C ASP A 23 24.17 -16.95 0.80
N TYR A 24 24.30 -16.30 -0.35
CA TYR A 24 23.26 -15.48 -0.93
C TYR A 24 22.34 -16.34 -1.79
N LEU A 25 21.05 -16.41 -1.41
CA LEU A 25 20.04 -17.03 -2.25
C LEU A 25 19.73 -16.11 -3.45
N PRO A 26 19.54 -16.67 -4.66
CA PRO A 26 19.05 -15.90 -5.78
C PRO A 26 17.69 -15.26 -5.43
N VAL A 27 17.63 -13.93 -5.53
CA VAL A 27 16.37 -13.17 -5.39
C VAL A 27 15.57 -13.24 -6.69
N ASN A 28 14.27 -12.92 -6.64
CA ASN A 28 13.37 -12.96 -7.81
C ASN A 28 13.21 -14.34 -8.45
N MET A 29 13.13 -15.38 -7.61
CA MET A 29 12.88 -16.75 -8.04
C MET A 29 11.40 -17.09 -7.86
N LEU A 30 10.77 -17.64 -8.91
CA LEU A 30 9.42 -18.20 -8.84
C LEU A 30 9.51 -19.73 -8.78
N ALA A 31 8.88 -20.34 -7.77
CA ALA A 31 8.70 -21.78 -7.73
C ALA A 31 7.73 -22.22 -8.83
N THR A 32 8.22 -23.02 -9.77
CA THR A 32 7.43 -23.60 -10.86
C THR A 32 7.18 -25.07 -10.53
N PRO A 33 5.94 -25.46 -10.20
CA PRO A 33 5.58 -26.85 -9.93
C PRO A 33 5.46 -27.61 -11.25
N LYS A 34 6.60 -27.90 -11.87
CA LYS A 34 6.70 -28.73 -13.08
C LYS A 34 7.77 -29.77 -12.84
N GLU A 35 7.36 -31.03 -12.80
CA GLU A 35 8.26 -32.16 -12.59
C GLU A 35 9.35 -32.18 -13.67
N ILE A 36 10.57 -32.42 -13.22
CA ILE A 36 11.76 -32.66 -14.02
C ILE A 36 12.42 -33.93 -13.48
N LEU A 37 13.38 -34.48 -14.23
CA LEU A 37 14.09 -35.69 -13.80
C LEU A 37 14.64 -35.51 -12.37
N ASN A 38 14.17 -36.35 -11.45
CA ASN A 38 14.54 -36.37 -10.02
C ASN A 38 14.13 -35.13 -9.17
N SER A 39 13.16 -34.32 -9.60
CA SER A 39 12.63 -33.22 -8.77
C SER A 39 11.15 -32.92 -9.07
N SER A 40 10.37 -32.61 -8.03
CA SER A 40 8.96 -32.23 -8.14
C SER A 40 8.73 -30.82 -8.71
N GLY A 41 9.80 -30.06 -8.97
CA GLY A 41 9.72 -28.69 -9.47
C GLY A 41 11.08 -28.06 -9.70
N TYR A 42 11.09 -26.82 -10.18
CA TYR A 42 12.29 -26.00 -10.30
C TYR A 42 12.01 -24.53 -10.00
N LEU A 43 13.07 -23.78 -9.68
CA LEU A 43 13.00 -22.34 -9.55
C LEU A 43 13.31 -21.69 -10.89
N ARG A 44 12.47 -20.75 -11.33
CA ARG A 44 12.71 -19.93 -12.52
C ARG A 44 13.11 -18.52 -12.11
N SER A 45 14.18 -17.99 -12.69
CA SER A 45 14.52 -16.58 -12.58
C SER A 45 13.45 -15.74 -13.30
N PHE A 46 12.76 -14.89 -12.56
CA PHE A 46 11.92 -13.85 -13.15
C PHE A 46 12.80 -12.65 -13.51
N PRO A 47 12.50 -11.92 -14.61
CA PRO A 47 13.18 -10.66 -14.89
C PRO A 47 13.13 -9.80 -13.63
N GLY A 48 14.30 -9.51 -13.09
CA GLY A 48 14.42 -9.04 -11.72
C GLY A 48 13.70 -7.72 -11.52
N ILE A 49 12.85 -7.66 -10.50
CA ILE A 49 12.42 -6.37 -9.98
C ILE A 49 13.61 -5.76 -9.25
N THR A 50 14.20 -4.71 -9.84
CA THR A 50 15.19 -3.90 -9.13
C THR A 50 14.46 -3.06 -8.09
N LYS A 51 14.81 -3.26 -6.82
CA LYS A 51 14.34 -2.39 -5.74
C LYS A 51 14.77 -0.97 -6.06
N ARG A 52 13.80 -0.06 -6.20
CA ARG A 52 14.09 1.35 -6.47
C ARG A 52 14.35 2.13 -5.18
N TYR A 53 13.52 1.91 -4.16
CA TYR A 53 13.57 2.68 -2.91
C TYR A 53 13.21 1.83 -1.69
N ASP A 54 13.74 2.24 -0.55
CA ASP A 54 13.28 1.82 0.77
C ASP A 54 12.07 2.67 1.19
N MET A 55 11.03 2.01 1.66
CA MET A 55 9.82 2.65 2.16
C MET A 55 9.63 2.33 3.63
N ASN A 56 8.91 3.20 4.35
CA ASN A 56 8.64 3.02 5.76
C ASN A 56 7.69 1.82 5.98
N GLY A 57 8.22 0.60 6.12
CA GLY A 57 7.43 -0.57 6.52
C GLY A 57 6.54 -1.17 5.42
N VAL A 58 5.51 -1.90 5.85
CA VAL A 58 4.68 -2.77 4.99
C VAL A 58 3.69 -1.96 4.16
N SER A 59 3.49 -2.35 2.90
CA SER A 59 2.48 -1.75 2.02
C SER A 59 1.05 -2.00 2.54
N ARG A 60 0.27 -0.93 2.73
CA ARG A 60 -1.11 -0.96 3.28
C ARG A 60 -2.19 -0.67 2.24
N GLY A 61 -1.86 0.06 1.19
CA GLY A 61 -2.76 0.39 0.08
C GLY A 61 -2.00 1.04 -1.07
N VAL A 62 -2.50 0.91 -2.30
CA VAL A 62 -1.89 1.49 -3.50
C VAL A 62 -2.97 1.88 -4.51
N GLU A 63 -2.78 3.01 -5.17
CA GLU A 63 -3.65 3.49 -6.23
C GLU A 63 -2.81 4.23 -7.29
N TYR A 64 -3.18 4.10 -8.56
CA TYR A 64 -2.66 4.98 -9.59
C TYR A 64 -3.54 6.23 -9.72
N ASN A 65 -2.96 7.39 -9.38
CA ASN A 65 -3.66 8.65 -9.40
C ASN A 65 -3.52 9.31 -10.78
N THR A 66 -4.61 9.29 -11.55
CA THR A 66 -4.63 9.84 -12.92
C THR A 66 -4.59 11.36 -12.96
N ALA A 67 -4.96 12.06 -11.88
CA ALA A 67 -4.89 13.52 -11.80
C ALA A 67 -3.45 14.03 -11.59
N GLN A 68 -2.58 13.21 -11.01
CA GLN A 68 -1.18 13.53 -10.73
C GLN A 68 -0.20 12.72 -11.59
N ASN A 69 -0.72 11.80 -12.42
CA ASN A 69 0.05 10.88 -13.26
C ASN A 69 1.09 10.06 -12.47
N ALA A 70 0.75 9.67 -11.25
CA ALA A 70 1.69 9.04 -10.30
C ALA A 70 1.03 7.93 -9.47
N VAL A 71 1.82 6.95 -9.07
CA VAL A 71 1.38 5.93 -8.10
C VAL A 71 1.41 6.55 -6.71
N TYR A 72 0.29 6.48 -6.02
CA TYR A 72 0.22 6.75 -4.59
C TYR A 72 0.21 5.43 -3.84
N ARG A 73 1.00 5.34 -2.77
CA ARG A 73 1.09 4.13 -1.95
C ARG A 73 1.23 4.50 -0.49
N VAL A 74 0.46 3.83 0.37
CA VAL A 74 0.69 3.87 1.81
C VAL A 74 1.60 2.71 2.18
N CYS A 75 2.74 3.03 2.78
CA CYS A 75 3.67 2.07 3.38
C CYS A 75 3.87 2.46 4.85
N GLY A 76 3.62 1.52 5.77
CA GLY A 76 3.71 1.73 7.20
C GLY A 76 2.93 2.96 7.63
N GLY A 77 3.61 3.94 8.22
CA GLY A 77 3.00 5.19 8.69
C GLY A 77 2.95 6.32 7.67
N LYS A 78 3.31 6.10 6.40
CA LYS A 78 3.56 7.17 5.42
C LYS A 78 2.80 6.97 4.11
N LEU A 79 2.38 8.07 3.49
CA LEU A 79 1.87 8.15 2.13
C LEU A 79 2.98 8.61 1.18
N TYR A 80 3.17 7.89 0.08
CA TYR A 80 4.15 8.19 -0.95
C TYR A 80 3.48 8.51 -2.28
N LYS A 81 3.99 9.51 -2.99
CA LYS A 81 3.76 9.78 -4.42
C LYS A 81 5.01 9.36 -5.18
N GLY A 82 4.99 8.17 -5.79
CA GLY A 82 6.21 7.56 -6.33
C GLY A 82 7.21 7.29 -5.20
N GLU A 83 8.34 7.97 -5.23
CA GLU A 83 9.40 7.89 -4.21
C GLU A 83 9.29 8.96 -3.12
N SER A 84 8.52 10.02 -3.35
CA SER A 84 8.42 11.15 -2.43
C SER A 84 7.39 10.89 -1.34
N GLU A 85 7.77 11.07 -0.09
CA GLU A 85 6.83 11.11 1.03
C GLU A 85 5.97 12.38 0.93
N VAL A 86 4.66 12.24 1.07
CA VAL A 86 3.69 13.35 0.92
C VAL A 86 2.72 13.47 2.10
N GLY A 87 2.83 12.61 3.11
CA GLY A 87 2.03 12.73 4.32
C GLY A 87 2.16 11.55 5.28
N ASP A 88 1.68 11.76 6.51
CA ASP A 88 1.58 10.74 7.55
C ASP A 88 0.23 10.05 7.52
N VAL A 89 0.22 8.72 7.60
CA VAL A 89 -1.00 7.89 7.63
C VAL A 89 -1.01 7.03 8.89
N ALA A 90 -1.91 7.36 9.81
CA ALA A 90 -2.00 6.65 11.10
C ALA A 90 -2.35 5.15 10.97
N GLY A 91 -2.08 4.38 12.02
CA GLY A 91 -2.42 2.96 12.11
C GLY A 91 -1.50 2.02 11.31
N SER A 92 -1.87 0.74 11.26
CA SER A 92 -1.08 -0.32 10.60
C SER A 92 -1.90 -1.23 9.68
N GLY A 93 -3.24 -1.16 9.75
CA GLY A 93 -4.15 -1.97 8.93
C GLY A 93 -4.21 -1.52 7.47
N ARG A 94 -4.84 -2.33 6.61
CA ARG A 94 -5.10 -1.96 5.21
C ARG A 94 -5.91 -0.66 5.13
N VAL A 95 -5.69 0.10 4.07
CA VAL A 95 -6.37 1.36 3.82
C VAL A 95 -7.11 1.32 2.48
N SER A 96 -8.27 1.97 2.42
CA SER A 96 -8.99 2.23 1.17
C SER A 96 -8.50 3.55 0.60
N MET A 97 -8.35 3.66 -0.73
CA MET A 97 -7.77 4.84 -1.38
C MET A 97 -8.58 5.22 -2.61
N ALA A 98 -8.77 6.52 -2.80
CA ALA A 98 -9.32 7.09 -4.02
C ALA A 98 -8.68 8.46 -4.29
N HIS A 99 -8.59 8.89 -5.54
CA HIS A 99 -8.12 10.23 -5.88
C HIS A 99 -9.19 11.17 -6.44
N GLY A 100 -9.12 12.43 -6.06
CA GLY A 100 -9.93 13.51 -6.58
C GLY A 100 -9.14 14.41 -7.52
N ARG A 101 -9.76 15.53 -7.92
CA ARG A 101 -9.10 16.55 -8.74
C ARG A 101 -8.06 17.34 -7.96
N THR A 102 -8.20 17.44 -6.64
CA THR A 102 -7.37 18.30 -5.77
C THR A 102 -6.68 17.55 -4.65
N SER A 103 -6.93 16.25 -4.47
CA SER A 103 -6.37 15.47 -3.36
C SER A 103 -6.27 14.00 -3.68
N GLN A 104 -5.43 13.31 -2.91
CA GLN A 104 -5.46 11.87 -2.71
C GLN A 104 -6.18 11.60 -1.38
N ALA A 105 -7.25 10.82 -1.39
CA ALA A 105 -7.94 10.41 -0.18
C ALA A 105 -7.47 9.03 0.31
N VAL A 106 -7.42 8.89 1.63
CA VAL A 106 -7.12 7.63 2.32
C VAL A 106 -8.14 7.43 3.44
N GLY A 107 -8.78 6.26 3.44
CA GLY A 107 -9.66 5.78 4.49
C GLY A 107 -8.85 5.05 5.53
N VAL A 108 -8.75 5.63 6.73
CA VAL A 108 -7.86 5.13 7.78
C VAL A 108 -8.43 5.43 9.16
N ASN A 109 -8.38 4.45 10.06
CA ASN A 109 -8.92 4.55 11.43
C ASN A 109 -10.37 5.08 11.49
N GLY A 110 -11.20 4.68 10.52
CA GLY A 110 -12.59 5.12 10.41
C GLY A 110 -12.79 6.54 9.89
N GLN A 111 -11.73 7.23 9.43
CA GLN A 111 -11.80 8.58 8.91
C GLN A 111 -11.43 8.63 7.42
N LEU A 112 -12.06 9.56 6.69
CA LEU A 112 -11.66 9.93 5.34
C LEU A 112 -10.71 11.13 5.42
N VAL A 113 -9.43 10.89 5.11
CA VAL A 113 -8.38 11.92 5.14
C VAL A 113 -7.96 12.28 3.71
N GLU A 114 -8.10 13.54 3.34
CA GLU A 114 -7.68 14.11 2.06
C GLU A 114 -6.29 14.74 2.17
N TYR A 115 -5.31 14.16 1.48
CA TYR A 115 -3.97 14.73 1.27
C TYR A 115 -4.02 15.57 -0.01
N ARG A 116 -4.15 16.88 0.14
CA ARG A 116 -4.32 17.79 -0.98
C ARG A 116 -3.00 18.03 -1.71
N TYR A 117 -3.11 18.29 -3.01
CA TYR A 117 -1.93 18.49 -3.85
C TYR A 117 -1.22 19.82 -3.57
N ASP A 118 -1.86 20.73 -2.83
CA ASP A 118 -1.26 21.96 -2.30
C ASP A 118 -0.49 21.75 -0.98
N GLY A 119 -0.43 20.50 -0.49
CA GLY A 119 0.25 20.13 0.76
C GLY A 119 -0.64 20.20 2.00
N THR A 120 -1.88 20.68 1.90
CA THR A 120 -2.81 20.68 3.03
C THR A 120 -3.38 19.29 3.29
N VAL A 121 -3.61 18.96 4.57
CA VAL A 121 -4.29 17.72 4.96
C VAL A 121 -5.62 18.08 5.59
N LYS A 122 -6.71 17.47 5.08
CA LYS A 122 -8.07 17.68 5.58
C LYS A 122 -8.71 16.35 5.95
N THR A 123 -9.15 16.22 7.20
CA THR A 123 -10.06 15.15 7.58
C THR A 123 -11.50 15.57 7.30
N VAL A 124 -12.28 14.72 6.64
CA VAL A 124 -13.70 15.00 6.39
C VAL A 124 -14.45 14.96 7.71
N SER A 125 -15.19 16.04 7.96
CA SER A 125 -16.05 16.22 9.13
C SER A 125 -17.40 16.76 8.69
N ASN A 126 -18.36 16.73 9.61
CA ASN A 126 -19.65 17.37 9.42
C ASN A 126 -19.52 18.89 9.29
N TRP A 127 -20.63 19.53 8.90
CA TRP A 127 -20.78 20.98 9.03
C TRP A 127 -20.57 21.42 10.49
N PRO A 128 -20.08 22.65 10.74
CA PRO A 128 -20.05 23.21 12.09
C PRO A 128 -21.42 23.11 12.77
N ALA A 129 -21.45 22.79 14.06
CA ALA A 129 -22.71 22.55 14.79
C ALA A 129 -23.61 23.80 14.86
N ASP A 130 -23.00 24.98 14.75
CA ASP A 130 -23.63 26.29 14.76
C ASP A 130 -24.06 26.78 13.37
N SER A 131 -23.80 26.02 12.30
CA SER A 131 -24.11 26.45 10.93
C SER A 131 -25.61 26.38 10.57
N GLY A 132 -26.44 25.80 11.45
CA GLY A 132 -27.85 25.51 11.18
C GLY A 132 -28.09 24.41 10.14
N PHE A 133 -27.04 23.75 9.64
CA PHE A 133 -27.17 22.63 8.71
C PHE A 133 -27.41 21.31 9.45
N THR A 134 -28.13 20.40 8.80
CA THR A 134 -28.36 19.05 9.32
C THR A 134 -27.05 18.34 9.59
N GLN A 135 -26.93 17.79 10.81
CA GLN A 135 -25.79 16.99 11.23
C GLN A 135 -26.07 15.51 10.93
N TYR A 136 -25.15 14.87 10.21
CA TYR A 136 -25.15 13.43 9.96
C TYR A 136 -24.23 12.64 10.89
N GLU A 137 -24.64 11.42 11.27
CA GLU A 137 -23.80 10.49 12.00
C GLU A 137 -22.87 9.73 11.02
N LEU A 138 -21.73 10.33 10.69
CA LEU A 138 -20.81 9.83 9.66
C LEU A 138 -20.23 8.44 9.96
N GLY A 139 -20.10 8.08 11.24
CA GLY A 139 -19.54 6.80 11.68
C GLY A 139 -18.10 6.57 11.20
N SER A 140 -17.72 5.29 11.07
CA SER A 140 -16.41 4.88 10.58
C SER A 140 -16.42 4.63 9.07
N VAL A 141 -15.46 5.19 8.35
CA VAL A 141 -15.25 4.92 6.92
C VAL A 141 -14.78 3.48 6.70
N ARG A 142 -15.46 2.76 5.80
CA ARG A 142 -15.08 1.40 5.38
C ARG A 142 -14.35 1.38 4.05
N ASP A 143 -15.01 1.82 2.98
CA ASP A 143 -14.47 1.84 1.62
C ASP A 143 -14.75 3.16 0.93
N ILE A 144 -13.85 3.54 0.02
CA ILE A 144 -13.89 4.82 -0.68
C ILE A 144 -13.81 4.59 -2.19
N THR A 145 -14.62 5.35 -2.93
CA THR A 145 -14.50 5.49 -4.37
C THR A 145 -14.59 6.97 -4.77
N ARG A 146 -14.41 7.24 -6.06
CA ARG A 146 -14.48 8.59 -6.63
C ARG A 146 -15.54 8.69 -7.72
N LEU A 147 -16.12 9.87 -7.86
CA LEU A 147 -16.94 10.26 -9.00
C LEU A 147 -16.55 11.65 -9.49
N ARG A 148 -15.87 11.71 -10.65
CA ARG A 148 -15.46 12.95 -11.37
C ARG A 148 -14.71 14.02 -10.57
N GLY A 149 -14.36 13.77 -9.31
CA GLY A 149 -13.66 14.72 -8.43
C GLY A 149 -14.20 14.76 -7.00
N ARG A 150 -15.36 14.15 -6.73
CA ARG A 150 -15.89 13.95 -5.37
C ARG A 150 -15.57 12.55 -4.88
N TYR A 151 -15.56 12.40 -3.56
CA TYR A 151 -15.42 11.10 -2.90
C TYR A 151 -16.78 10.59 -2.48
N ALA A 152 -17.01 9.30 -2.70
CA ALA A 152 -18.12 8.58 -2.11
C ALA A 152 -17.56 7.51 -1.18
N TRP A 153 -18.13 7.35 0.02
CA TRP A 153 -17.66 6.35 0.98
C TRP A 153 -18.81 5.70 1.74
N SER A 154 -18.59 4.45 2.15
CA SER A 154 -19.53 3.67 2.97
C SER A 154 -19.24 3.81 4.46
N LYS A 155 -20.29 3.87 5.27
CA LYS A 155 -20.22 3.77 6.73
C LYS A 155 -20.19 2.31 7.15
N ASP A 156 -19.15 1.94 7.89
CA ASP A 156 -18.90 0.57 8.32
C ASP A 156 -20.09 -0.01 9.09
N GLY A 157 -20.46 -1.25 8.75
CA GLY A 157 -21.57 -1.96 9.38
C GLY A 157 -22.99 -1.44 9.06
N THR A 158 -23.16 -0.59 8.04
CA THR A 158 -24.47 -0.02 7.66
C THR A 158 -24.66 0.07 6.15
N ASP A 159 -25.91 0.29 5.70
CA ASP A 159 -26.25 0.58 4.30
C ASP A 159 -26.12 2.06 3.93
N SER A 160 -25.58 2.89 4.84
CA SER A 160 -25.41 4.33 4.61
C SER A 160 -24.11 4.63 3.87
N TRP A 161 -24.18 5.60 2.96
CA TRP A 161 -23.02 6.12 2.24
C TRP A 161 -23.15 7.64 2.08
N PHE A 162 -22.01 8.30 1.86
CA PHE A 162 -21.91 9.75 1.82
C PHE A 162 -21.10 10.21 0.62
N VAL A 163 -21.25 11.48 0.24
CA VAL A 163 -20.54 12.14 -0.86
C VAL A 163 -20.02 13.51 -0.42
N THR A 164 -18.81 13.89 -0.87
CA THR A 164 -18.24 15.24 -0.62
C THR A 164 -18.60 16.28 -1.67
#